data_AF-A0A0F9KZV5-F1
#
_entry.id   AF-A0A0F9KZV5-F1
#
_cell.length_a   1.000
_cell.length_b   1.000
_cell.length_c   1.000
_cell.angle_alpha   90.00
_cell.angle_beta   90.00
_cell.angle_gamma   90.00
#
_symmetry.space_group_name_H-M   'P 1'
#
loop_
_entity.id
_entity.type
_entity.pdbx_description
1 polymer ?
#
loop_
_entity_poly.entity_id
_entity_poly.type
_entity_poly.pdbx_seq_one_letter_code
_entity_poly.pdbx_strand_id
1 'polypeptide(L)'
;MKELDGQKLFKILAKVESEHAAVWKKILKLDKIKWEPAETCETEYKLDLEDSHAREERAIKFYGEAAANAASSRVKEVFQAFIQVEKDHLYLSEERLK
;
A
#
# COMPACT_ATOMS: atom_id res chain seq x y z
N MET A 1 22.59 4.59 -8.14
CA MET A 1 22.64 3.11 -8.19
C MET A 1 21.55 2.63 -7.24
N LYS A 2 20.47 1.99 -7.73
CA LYS A 2 19.40 1.51 -6.85
C LYS A 2 19.98 0.52 -5.86
N GLU A 3 19.92 0.84 -4.58
CA GLU A 3 20.45 -0.01 -3.52
C GLU A 3 19.74 -1.37 -3.58
N LEU A 4 20.51 -2.46 -3.61
CA LEU A 4 19.97 -3.82 -3.72
C LEU A 4 18.92 -4.12 -2.64
N ASP A 5 19.09 -3.53 -1.45
CA ASP A 5 18.18 -3.71 -0.34
C ASP A 5 16.89 -2.90 -0.50
N GLY A 6 16.94 -1.73 -1.16
CA GLY A 6 15.76 -0.98 -1.57
C GLY A 6 14.88 -1.74 -2.57
N GLN A 7 15.49 -2.41 -3.54
CA GLN A 7 14.74 -3.26 -4.48
C GLN A 7 14.04 -4.43 -3.79
N LYS A 8 14.70 -5.06 -2.82
CA LYS A 8 14.10 -6.14 -2.01
C LYS A 8 12.95 -5.62 -1.16
N LEU A 9 13.09 -4.45 -0.55
CA LEU A 9 12.04 -3.80 0.21
C LEU A 9 10.79 -3.60 -0.65
N PHE A 10 10.92 -2.90 -1.79
CA PHE A 10 9.79 -2.64 -2.67
C PHE A 10 9.15 -3.91 -3.23
N LYS A 11 9.94 -4.97 -3.46
CA LYS A 11 9.39 -6.27 -3.85
C LYS A 11 8.53 -6.89 -2.75
N ILE A 12 8.91 -6.74 -1.48
CA ILE A 12 8.14 -7.24 -0.34
C ILE A 12 6.87 -6.40 -0.15
N LEU A 13 6.98 -5.06 -0.19
CA LEU A 13 5.83 -4.15 -0.13
C LEU A 13 4.82 -4.47 -1.25
N ALA A 14 5.27 -4.60 -2.49
CA ALA A 14 4.41 -4.95 -3.62
C ALA A 14 3.67 -6.29 -3.44
N LYS A 15 4.26 -7.25 -2.71
CA LYS A 15 3.57 -8.50 -2.37
C LYS A 15 2.43 -8.23 -1.39
N VAL A 16 2.66 -7.44 -0.35
CA VAL A 16 1.61 -7.08 0.62
C VAL A 16 0.49 -6.30 -0.08
N GLU A 17 0.81 -5.35 -0.96
CA GLU A 17 -0.20 -4.64 -1.74
C GLU A 17 -1.03 -5.57 -2.66
N SER A 18 -0.39 -6.60 -3.21
CA SER A 18 -1.12 -7.61 -3.97
C SER A 18 -2.12 -8.40 -3.12
N GLU A 19 -1.84 -8.58 -1.83
CA GLU A 19 -2.74 -9.23 -0.87
C GLU A 19 -3.93 -8.31 -0.53
N HIS A 20 -3.72 -6.99 -0.41
CA HIS A 20 -4.81 -6.01 -0.30
C HIS A 20 -5.80 -6.13 -1.47
N ALA A 21 -5.28 -6.12 -2.70
CA ALA A 21 -6.09 -6.29 -3.90
C ALA A 21 -6.79 -7.67 -3.94
N ALA A 22 -6.12 -8.74 -3.47
CA ALA A 22 -6.70 -10.08 -3.42
C ALA A 22 -7.87 -10.20 -2.43
N VAL A 23 -7.83 -9.49 -1.30
CA VAL A 23 -8.97 -9.41 -0.36
C VAL A 23 -10.18 -8.77 -1.05
N TRP A 24 -10.00 -7.64 -1.73
CA TRP A 24 -11.09 -6.99 -2.45
C TRP A 24 -11.62 -7.83 -3.61
N LYS A 25 -10.73 -8.50 -4.36
CA LYS A 25 -11.13 -9.46 -5.40
C LYS A 25 -12.12 -10.49 -4.84
N LYS A 26 -11.82 -11.05 -3.66
CA LYS A 26 -12.69 -12.06 -3.00
C LYS A 26 -14.01 -11.44 -2.53
N ILE A 27 -13.98 -10.29 -1.88
CA ILE A 27 -15.19 -9.60 -1.37
C ILE A 27 -16.14 -9.23 -2.51
N LEU A 28 -15.59 -8.68 -3.59
CA LEU A 28 -16.34 -8.23 -4.77
C LEU A 28 -16.63 -9.35 -5.77
N LYS A 29 -16.16 -10.58 -5.51
CA LYS A 29 -16.30 -11.75 -6.39
C LYS A 29 -15.82 -11.48 -7.83
N LEU A 30 -14.70 -10.79 -7.97
CA LEU A 30 -14.10 -10.50 -9.27
C LEU A 30 -13.31 -11.71 -9.79
N ASP A 31 -13.39 -11.99 -11.09
CA ASP A 31 -12.64 -13.09 -11.71
C ASP A 31 -11.12 -12.82 -11.71
N LYS A 32 -10.74 -11.57 -11.94
CA LYS A 32 -9.34 -11.12 -11.97
C LYS A 32 -9.19 -9.70 -11.46
N ILE A 33 -7.99 -9.38 -10.99
CA ILE A 33 -7.59 -8.00 -10.70
C ILE A 33 -7.12 -7.38 -12.02
N LYS A 34 -7.61 -6.18 -12.33
CA LYS A 34 -7.10 -5.35 -13.43
C LYS A 34 -6.05 -4.42 -12.82
N TRP A 35 -4.80 -4.55 -13.28
CA TRP A 35 -3.70 -3.70 -12.87
C TRP A 35 -3.54 -2.53 -13.83
N GLU A 36 -3.23 -1.36 -13.28
CA GLU A 36 -2.75 -0.24 -14.08
C GLU A 36 -1.33 -0.53 -14.61
N PRO A 37 -0.91 0.11 -15.71
CA PRO A 37 0.46 -0.02 -16.20
C PRO A 37 1.47 0.37 -15.12
N ALA A 38 2.61 -0.32 -15.10
CA ALA A 38 3.68 -0.01 -14.17
C ALA A 38 4.20 1.41 -14.44
N GLU A 39 4.30 2.20 -13.37
CA GLU A 39 4.95 3.51 -13.40
C GLU A 39 6.46 3.34 -13.53
N THR A 40 7.13 4.38 -14.04
CA THR A 40 8.59 4.39 -14.11
C THR A 40 9.13 4.85 -12.76
N CYS A 41 10.02 4.06 -12.15
CA CYS A 41 10.70 4.48 -10.94
C CYS A 41 11.61 5.68 -11.19
N GLU A 42 11.87 6.43 -10.12
CA GLU A 42 12.82 7.51 -10.14
C GLU A 42 14.27 7.03 -10.31
N THR A 43 15.13 7.97 -10.69
CA THR A 43 16.57 7.71 -10.81
C THR A 43 17.23 7.58 -9.44
N GLU A 44 16.73 8.34 -8.47
CA GLU A 44 17.22 8.39 -7.10
C GLU A 44 16.32 7.57 -6.17
N TYR A 45 16.92 6.64 -5.43
CA TYR A 45 16.20 5.77 -4.50
C TYR A 45 15.45 6.55 -3.42
N LYS A 46 16.00 7.70 -3.00
CA LYS A 46 15.34 8.57 -2.02
C LYS A 46 14.01 9.10 -2.53
N LEU A 47 13.91 9.48 -3.81
CA LEU A 47 12.67 9.98 -4.40
C LEU A 47 11.61 8.87 -4.49
N ASP A 48 12.01 7.63 -4.83
CA ASP A 48 11.12 6.46 -4.78
C ASP A 48 10.60 6.21 -3.34
N LEU A 49 11.44 6.39 -2.31
CA LEU A 49 11.02 6.26 -0.90
C LEU A 49 10.07 7.38 -0.47
N GLU A 50 10.33 8.63 -0.86
CA GLU A 50 9.47 9.77 -0.56
C GLU A 50 8.09 9.63 -1.23
N ASP A 51 8.03 9.17 -2.49
CA ASP A 51 6.76 8.90 -3.16
C ASP A 51 6.02 7.73 -2.50
N SER A 52 6.73 6.65 -2.14
CA SER A 52 6.13 5.53 -1.39
C SER A 52 5.54 6.01 -0.07
N HIS A 53 6.28 6.80 0.72
CA HIS A 53 5.80 7.37 1.98
C HIS A 53 4.51 8.18 1.76
N ALA A 54 4.50 9.07 0.76
CA ALA A 54 3.34 9.87 0.44
C ALA A 54 2.14 9.03 -0.05
N ARG A 55 2.38 7.88 -0.70
CA ARG A 55 1.32 6.93 -1.08
C ARG A 55 0.70 6.27 0.14
N GLU A 56 1.49 5.89 1.14
CA GLU A 56 0.96 5.29 2.37
C GLU A 56 0.12 6.29 3.17
N GLU A 57 0.52 7.56 3.27
CA GLU A 57 -0.30 8.60 3.90
C GLU A 57 -1.67 8.75 3.21
N ARG A 58 -1.68 8.73 1.87
CA ARG A 58 -2.92 8.78 1.07
C ARG A 58 -3.77 7.54 1.28
N ALA A 59 -3.17 6.35 1.32
CA ALA A 59 -3.87 5.09 1.54
C ALA A 59 -4.50 5.04 2.95
N ILE A 60 -3.76 5.41 3.99
CA ILE A 60 -4.25 5.50 5.37
C ILE A 60 -5.45 6.44 5.45
N LYS A 61 -5.35 7.63 4.85
CA LYS A 61 -6.45 8.60 4.83
C LYS A 61 -7.68 8.02 4.12
N PHE A 62 -7.49 7.47 2.92
CA PHE A 62 -8.57 6.89 2.13
C PHE A 62 -9.26 5.73 2.88
N TYR A 63 -8.51 4.79 3.44
CA TYR A 63 -9.08 3.67 4.20
C TYR A 63 -9.75 4.14 5.49
N GLY A 64 -9.24 5.19 6.13
CA GLY A 64 -9.89 5.82 7.28
C GLY A 64 -11.28 6.37 6.93
N GLU A 65 -11.37 7.12 5.84
CA GLU A 65 -12.64 7.65 5.32
C GLU A 65 -13.58 6.51 4.89
N ALA A 66 -13.06 5.49 4.21
CA ALA A 66 -13.84 4.34 3.78
C ALA A 66 -14.39 3.53 4.96
N ALA A 67 -13.59 3.31 6.02
CA ALA A 67 -14.01 2.65 7.24
C ALA A 67 -15.10 3.43 7.99
N ALA A 68 -15.01 4.77 8.00
CA ALA A 68 -16.00 5.64 8.64
C ALA A 68 -17.35 5.59 7.92
N ASN A 69 -17.35 5.45 6.60
CA ASN A 69 -18.56 5.44 5.76
C ASN A 69 -19.08 4.02 5.44
N ALA A 70 -18.36 2.97 5.83
CA ALA A 70 -18.77 1.59 5.55
C ALA A 70 -20.03 1.20 6.34
N ALA A 71 -21.10 0.85 5.61
CA ALA A 71 -22.34 0.35 6.20
C ALA A 71 -22.19 -1.08 6.80
N SER A 72 -21.26 -1.87 6.27
CA SER A 72 -20.98 -3.22 6.74
C SER A 72 -19.88 -3.21 7.80
N SER A 73 -20.16 -3.79 8.97
CA SER A 73 -19.17 -3.97 10.05
C SER A 73 -17.94 -4.77 9.59
N ARG A 74 -18.14 -5.78 8.73
CA ARG A 74 -17.05 -6.56 8.16
C ARG A 74 -16.17 -5.76 7.21
N VAL A 75 -16.78 -4.93 6.36
CA VAL A 75 -16.03 -4.04 5.45
C VAL A 75 -15.25 -3.00 6.23
N LYS A 76 -15.84 -2.44 7.29
CA LYS A 76 -15.16 -1.53 8.22
C LYS A 76 -13.92 -2.17 8.84
N GLU A 77 -14.04 -3.40 9.33
CA GLU A 77 -12.92 -4.16 9.92
C GLU A 77 -11.79 -4.38 8.90
N VAL A 78 -12.12 -4.71 7.64
CA VAL A 78 -11.12 -4.87 6.57
C VAL A 78 -10.35 -3.57 6.32
N PHE A 79 -11.04 -2.43 6.22
CA PHE A 79 -10.36 -1.15 6.06
C PHE A 79 -9.50 -0.79 7.29
N GLN A 80 -9.96 -1.09 8.51
CA GLN A 80 -9.16 -0.88 9.72
C GLN A 80 -7.90 -1.75 9.74
N ALA A 81 -7.98 -2.99 9.26
CA ALA A 81 -6.82 -3.86 9.12
C ALA A 81 -5.83 -3.29 8.10
N PHE A 82 -6.30 -2.76 6.97
CA PHE A 82 -5.42 -2.16 5.97
C PHE A 82 -4.72 -0.91 6.50
N ILE A 83 -5.43 -0.05 7.25
CA ILE A 83 -4.80 1.11 7.93
C ILE A 83 -3.63 0.66 8.82
N GLN A 84 -3.74 -0.48 9.52
CA GLN A 84 -2.65 -0.98 10.35
C GLN A 84 -1.45 -1.41 9.50
N VAL A 85 -1.68 -2.09 8.37
CA VAL A 85 -0.62 -2.49 7.45
C VAL A 85 0.07 -1.27 6.84
N GLU A 86 -0.69 -0.29 6.36
CA GLU A 86 -0.09 0.92 5.76
C GLU A 86 0.68 1.77 6.78
N LYS A 87 0.30 1.73 8.06
CA LYS A 87 1.11 2.35 9.12
C LYS A 87 2.46 1.65 9.30
N ASP A 88 2.51 0.33 9.14
CA ASP A 88 3.77 -0.41 9.20
C ASP A 88 4.64 -0.07 7.97
N HIS A 89 4.05 0.08 6.79
CA HIS A 89 4.74 0.57 5.58
C HIS A 89 5.26 2.00 5.74
N LEU A 90 4.43 2.90 6.28
CA LEU A 90 4.79 4.28 6.57
C LEU A 90 5.99 4.32 7.53
N TYR A 91 5.94 3.58 8.64
CA TYR A 91 7.05 3.50 9.58
C TYR A 91 8.35 2.99 8.93
N LEU A 92 8.28 1.99 8.05
CA LEU A 92 9.45 1.49 7.32
C LEU A 92 10.10 2.56 6.44
N SER A 93 9.29 3.40 5.79
CA SER A 93 9.78 4.51 4.99
C SER A 93 10.35 5.65 5.86
N GLU A 94 9.72 5.99 6.98
CA GLU A 94 10.23 6.99 7.94
C GLU A 94 11.62 6.62 8.47
N GLU A 95 11.83 5.36 8.87
CA GLU A 95 13.14 4.89 9.36
C GLU A 95 14.25 4.98 8.31
N ARG A 96 13.90 5.03 7.02
CA ARG A 96 14.86 5.09 5.90
C ARG A 96 15.10 6.50 5.38
N LEU A 97 14.20 7.43 5.68
CA LEU A 97 14.31 8.83 5.28
C LEU A 97 15.02 9.69 6.33
N LYS A 98 15.25 9.16 7.53
CA LYS A 98 16.10 9.76 8.57
C LYS A 98 17.57 9.85 8.14
#